data_AF-A0A3M1NYZ4-F1
#
_entry.id   AF-A0A3M1NYZ4-F1
#
_cell.length_a   1.000
_cell.length_b   1.000
_cell.length_c   1.000
_cell.angle_alpha   90.00
_cell.angle_beta   90.00
_cell.angle_gamma   90.00
#
_symmetry.space_group_name_H-M   'P 1'
#
loop_
_entity.id
_entity.type
_entity.pdbx_description
1 polymer ?
#
loop_
_entity_poly.entity_id
_entity_poly.type
_entity_poly.pdbx_seq_one_letter_code
_entity_poly.pdbx_strand_id
1 'polypeptide(L)'
;MPTFHFHPTPNPNSLKITTEAGVFIEAGMCSFGSAEEAGNHPLGAPLFALPGVVNVFILPQFLTITKAPQADWDLLLPDVERILRTHFEAGS
;
A
#
# COMPACT_ATOMS: atom_id res chain seq x y z
N MET A 1 -2.74 10.17 15.24
CA MET A 1 -2.97 9.68 13.86
C MET A 1 -1.62 9.30 13.28
N PRO A 2 -1.51 8.13 12.63
CA PRO A 2 -0.25 7.70 12.02
C PRO A 2 0.15 8.68 10.90
N THR A 3 1.43 9.04 10.87
CA THR A 3 2.02 9.84 9.79
C THR A 3 2.61 8.89 8.76
N PHE A 4 2.30 9.11 7.48
CA PHE A 4 2.86 8.35 6.37
C PHE A 4 3.83 9.22 5.58
N HIS A 5 4.96 8.64 5.19
CA HIS A 5 5.95 9.28 4.33
C HIS A 5 5.97 8.59 2.98
N PHE A 6 5.79 9.38 1.93
CA PHE A 6 5.75 8.93 0.55
C PHE A 6 7.07 9.25 -0.12
N HIS A 7 7.77 8.21 -0.58
CA HIS A 7 9.09 8.32 -1.18
C HIS A 7 8.98 7.95 -2.67
N PRO A 8 9.40 8.84 -3.58
CA PRO A 8 9.48 8.49 -4.99
C PRO A 8 10.49 7.36 -5.19
N THR A 9 10.28 6.56 -6.21
CA THR A 9 11.23 5.54 -6.64
C THR A 9 11.75 5.88 -8.04
N PRO A 10 12.81 5.22 -8.54
CA PRO A 10 13.21 5.36 -9.95
C PRO A 10 12.10 4.99 -10.94
N ASN A 11 11.10 4.22 -10.51
CA ASN A 11 9.88 3.98 -11.27
C ASN A 11 8.83 5.06 -10.90
N PRO A 12 8.47 5.98 -11.81
CA PRO A 12 7.46 7.02 -11.52
C PRO A 12 6.07 6.45 -11.20
N ASN A 13 5.82 5.20 -11.59
CA ASN A 13 4.58 4.50 -11.29
C ASN A 13 4.61 3.76 -9.95
N SER A 14 5.75 3.70 -9.26
CA SER A 14 5.86 3.06 -7.95
C SER A 14 6.17 4.08 -6.88
N LEU A 15 5.46 3.98 -5.76
CA LEU A 15 5.63 4.83 -4.59
C LEU A 15 5.92 3.95 -3.38
N LYS A 16 7.00 4.27 -2.66
CA LYS A 16 7.36 3.60 -1.42
C LYS A 16 6.76 4.38 -0.25
N ILE A 17 6.16 3.67 0.70
CA ILE A 17 5.48 4.25 1.84
C ILE A 17 6.11 3.70 3.12
N THR A 18 6.44 4.59 4.05
CA THR A 18 6.96 4.25 5.38
C THR A 18 6.17 4.96 6.47
N THR A 19 6.21 4.43 7.69
CA THR A 19 5.61 5.07 8.87
C THR A 19 6.40 4.71 10.12
N GLU A 20 6.35 5.58 11.13
CA GLU A 20 6.89 5.30 12.47
C GLU A 20 5.82 4.73 13.41
N ALA A 21 4.58 4.58 12.94
CA ALA A 21 3.46 4.09 13.74
C ALA A 21 3.54 2.59 14.08
N GLY A 22 4.39 1.83 13.40
CA GLY A 22 4.53 0.39 13.61
C GLY A 22 4.96 -0.35 12.34
N VAL A 23 4.58 -1.62 12.24
CA VAL A 23 4.86 -2.49 11.09
C VAL A 23 3.62 -2.75 10.24
N PHE A 24 3.78 -2.86 8.92
CA PHE A 24 2.67 -3.17 8.01
C PHE A 24 2.24 -4.64 8.09
N ILE A 25 3.19 -5.53 8.34
CA ILE A 25 3.02 -6.97 8.58
C ILE A 25 4.02 -7.41 9.66
N GLU A 26 3.71 -8.47 10.41
CA GLU A 26 4.55 -8.93 11.53
C GLU A 26 5.91 -9.47 11.07
N ALA A 27 5.93 -10.26 9.98
CA ALA A 27 7.13 -10.87 9.44
C ALA A 27 6.98 -11.25 7.96
N GLY A 28 8.11 -11.51 7.31
CA GLY A 28 8.15 -12.01 5.93
C GLY A 28 7.96 -10.93 4.87
N MET A 29 7.43 -11.32 3.72
CA MET A 29 7.12 -10.45 2.59
C MET A 29 5.83 -10.89 1.91
N CYS A 30 5.06 -9.93 1.43
CA CYS A 30 3.88 -10.17 0.62
C CYS A 30 3.99 -9.39 -0.69
N SER A 31 3.64 -10.03 -1.81
CA SER A 31 3.62 -9.40 -3.12
C SER A 31 2.36 -9.84 -3.85
N PHE A 32 1.61 -8.89 -4.38
CA PHE A 32 0.36 -9.15 -5.09
C PHE A 32 0.44 -8.49 -6.47
N GLY A 33 0.28 -9.27 -7.53
CA GLY A 33 0.15 -8.81 -8.91
C GLY A 33 -1.29 -8.83 -9.44
N SER A 34 -2.24 -9.33 -8.65
CA SER A 34 -3.66 -9.42 -8.98
C SER A 34 -4.54 -9.36 -7.73
N ALA A 35 -5.82 -9.06 -7.92
CA ALA A 35 -6.82 -9.10 -6.86
C ALA A 35 -7.01 -10.53 -6.32
N GLU A 36 -6.86 -11.54 -7.18
CA GLU A 36 -6.91 -12.96 -6.81
C GLU A 36 -5.76 -13.34 -5.88
N GLU A 37 -4.53 -12.89 -6.16
CA GLU A 37 -3.37 -13.11 -5.28
C GLU A 37 -3.50 -12.34 -3.96
N ALA A 38 -4.07 -11.13 -3.98
CA ALA A 38 -4.33 -10.36 -2.77
C ALA A 38 -5.36 -11.06 -1.86
N GLY A 39 -6.31 -11.80 -2.45
CA GLY A 39 -7.28 -12.61 -1.74
C GLY A 39 -7.99 -11.83 -0.62
N ASN A 40 -7.92 -12.36 0.60
CA ASN A 40 -8.46 -11.73 1.80
C ASN A 40 -7.37 -11.09 2.67
N HIS A 41 -6.19 -10.76 2.12
CA HIS A 41 -5.13 -10.15 2.90
C HIS A 41 -5.60 -8.79 3.44
N PRO A 42 -5.50 -8.52 4.77
CA PRO A 42 -6.15 -7.37 5.41
C PRO A 42 -5.72 -6.02 4.82
N LEU A 43 -4.44 -5.90 4.45
CA LEU A 43 -3.91 -4.72 3.78
C LEU A 43 -3.85 -4.82 2.24
N GLY A 44 -3.42 -5.96 1.69
CA GLY A 44 -3.28 -6.17 0.25
C GLY A 44 -4.59 -6.07 -0.52
N ALA A 45 -5.66 -6.69 -0.03
CA ALA A 45 -6.97 -6.70 -0.71
C ALA A 45 -7.55 -5.28 -0.90
N PRO A 46 -7.67 -4.42 0.13
CA PRO A 46 -8.21 -3.07 -0.06
C PRO A 46 -7.29 -2.18 -0.91
N LEU A 47 -5.96 -2.34 -0.82
CA LEU A 47 -5.03 -1.58 -1.67
C LEU A 47 -5.13 -1.98 -3.14
N PHE A 48 -5.25 -3.28 -3.44
CA PHE A 48 -5.38 -3.77 -4.81
C PHE A 48 -6.76 -3.45 -5.42
N ALA A 49 -7.79 -3.30 -4.58
CA ALA A 49 -9.12 -2.88 -5.03
C ALA A 49 -9.17 -1.43 -5.53
N LEU A 50 -8.13 -0.61 -5.28
CA LEU A 50 -8.07 0.75 -5.79
C LEU A 50 -7.91 0.76 -7.32
N PRO A 51 -8.76 1.50 -8.05
CA PRO A 51 -8.70 1.56 -9.50
C PRO A 51 -7.33 2.03 -10.00
N GLY A 52 -6.66 1.19 -10.79
CA GLY A 52 -5.36 1.50 -11.35
C GLY A 52 -4.17 1.08 -10.50
N VAL A 53 -4.35 0.41 -9.35
CA VAL A 53 -3.24 -0.32 -8.70
C VAL A 53 -2.98 -1.62 -9.46
N VAL A 54 -1.71 -1.90 -9.76
CA VAL A 54 -1.29 -3.08 -10.54
C VAL A 54 -0.33 -3.98 -9.76
N ASN A 55 0.32 -3.47 -8.73
CA ASN A 55 1.15 -4.28 -7.85
C ASN A 55 1.23 -3.67 -6.46
N VAL A 56 1.19 -4.53 -5.44
CA VAL A 56 1.39 -4.15 -4.04
C VAL A 56 2.45 -5.06 -3.45
N PHE A 57 3.51 -4.48 -2.91
CA PHE A 57 4.59 -5.18 -2.23
C PHE A 57 4.69 -4.70 -0.79
N ILE A 58 4.70 -5.61 0.18
CA ILE A 58 4.64 -5.28 1.60
C ILE A 58 5.77 -6.00 2.34
N LEU A 59 6.52 -5.23 3.11
CA LEU A 59 7.46 -5.68 4.13
C LEU A 59 7.07 -5.08 5.48
N PRO A 60 7.60 -5.59 6.61
CA PRO A 60 7.28 -5.05 7.92
C PRO A 60 7.51 -3.54 8.03
N GLN A 61 8.59 -3.02 7.44
CA GLN A 61 9.02 -1.62 7.61
C GLN A 61 8.53 -0.67 6.51
N PHE A 62 8.13 -1.20 5.36
CA PHE A 62 7.66 -0.39 4.23
C PHE A 62 6.77 -1.19 3.30
N LEU A 63 5.96 -0.48 2.53
CA LEU A 63 5.26 -1.06 1.39
C LEU A 63 5.51 -0.22 0.13
N THR A 64 5.34 -0.85 -1.02
CA THR A 64 5.40 -0.21 -2.32
C THR A 64 4.08 -0.47 -3.03
N ILE A 65 3.48 0.59 -3.56
CA ILE A 65 2.32 0.48 -4.45
C ILE A 65 2.79 0.88 -5.84
N THR A 66 2.46 0.06 -6.83
CA THR A 66 2.66 0.40 -8.24
C THR A 66 1.31 0.61 -8.89
N LYS A 67 1.15 1.76 -9.52
CA LYS A 67 -0.04 2.11 -10.30
C LYS A 67 0.16 1.84 -11.79
N ALA A 68 -0.93 1.76 -12.53
CA ALA A 68 -0.93 1.76 -13.98
C ALA A 68 -0.45 3.13 -14.51
N PRO A 69 0.19 3.19 -15.69
CA PRO A 69 0.69 4.44 -16.25
C PRO A 69 -0.38 5.55 -16.36
N GLN A 70 -1.61 5.18 -16.68
CA GLN A 70 -2.75 6.07 -16.85
C GLN A 70 -3.44 6.51 -15.54
N ALA A 71 -3.09 5.89 -14.41
CA ALA A 71 -3.66 6.25 -13.11
C ALA A 71 -2.94 7.46 -12.52
N ASP A 72 -3.61 8.21 -11.64
CA ASP A 72 -3.08 9.42 -11.02
C ASP A 72 -2.83 9.21 -9.52
N TRP A 73 -1.67 9.64 -9.03
CA TRP A 73 -1.37 9.58 -7.61
C TRP A 73 -2.21 10.55 -6.79
N ASP A 74 -2.57 11.73 -7.32
CA ASP A 74 -3.42 12.70 -6.62
C ASP A 74 -4.81 12.13 -6.32
N LEU A 75 -5.28 11.18 -7.15
CA LEU A 75 -6.54 10.47 -6.94
C LEU A 75 -6.38 9.25 -6.01
N LEU A 76 -5.24 8.56 -6.08
CA LEU A 76 -4.99 7.34 -5.29
C LEU A 76 -4.60 7.63 -3.84
N LEU A 77 -3.80 8.67 -3.60
CA LEU A 77 -3.19 8.95 -2.29
C LEU A 77 -4.21 9.09 -1.17
N PRO A 78 -5.34 9.83 -1.31
CA PRO A 78 -6.32 9.97 -0.24
C PRO A 78 -6.90 8.62 0.21
N ASP A 79 -7.17 7.72 -0.74
CA ASP A 79 -7.70 6.39 -0.47
C ASP A 79 -6.64 5.45 0.11
N VAL A 80 -5.41 5.49 -0.40
CA VAL A 80 -4.28 4.76 0.18
C VAL A 80 -4.12 5.14 1.65
N GLU A 81 -4.05 6.43 1.97
CA GLU A 81 -3.91 6.89 3.35
C GLU A 81 -5.06 6.43 4.25
N ARG A 82 -6.29 6.45 3.74
CA ARG A 82 -7.48 5.97 4.48
C ARG A 82 -7.37 4.47 4.79
N ILE A 83 -6.93 3.66 3.83
CA ILE A 83 -6.72 2.23 4.02
C ILE A 83 -5.62 1.98 5.05
N LEU A 84 -4.48 2.69 4.93
CA LEU A 84 -3.38 2.55 5.89
C LEU A 84 -3.80 2.96 7.30
N ARG A 85 -4.51 4.08 7.48
CA ARG A 85 -5.07 4.46 8.78
C ARG A 85 -5.93 3.35 9.37
N THR A 86 -6.88 2.84 8.58
CA THR A 86 -7.80 1.78 9.03
C THR A 86 -7.03 0.52 9.45
N HIS A 87 -5.98 0.15 8.72
CA HIS A 87 -5.12 -0.99 9.06
C HIS A 87 -4.43 -0.82 10.41
N PHE A 88 -3.86 0.35 10.69
CA PHE A 88 -3.20 0.62 11.97
C PHE A 88 -4.18 0.84 13.14
N GLU A 89 -5.40 1.31 12.86
CA GLU A 89 -6.46 1.45 13.86
C GLU A 89 -7.09 0.08 14.22
N ALA A 90 -7.27 -0.81 13.24
CA ALA A 90 -7.83 -2.14 13.45
C ALA A 90 -6.85 -3.13 14.13
N GLY A 91 -5.56 -2.82 14.11
CA GLY A 91 -4.50 -3.58 14.79
C GLY A 91 -4.12 -3.06 16.18
N SER A 92 -4.86 -2.07 16.73
CA SER A 92 -4.73 -1.60 18.12
C SER A 92 -5.64 -2.37 19.07
#